data_AF-A0A936FLH1-F1
#
_entry.id   AF-A0A936FLH1-F1
#
_cell.length_a   1.000
_cell.length_b   1.000
_cell.length_c   1.000
_cell.angle_alpha   90.00
_cell.angle_beta   90.00
_cell.angle_gamma   90.00
#
_symmetry.space_group_name_H-M   'P 1'
#
loop_
_entity.id
_entity.type
_entity.pdbx_description
1 polymer ?
#
loop_
_entity_poly.entity_id
_entity_poly.type
_entity_poly.pdbx_seq_one_letter_code
_entity_poly.pdbx_strand_id
1 'polypeptide(L)'
;MAKQLSPAGIMALKEALCSVYWYKSELRGFLQLCLSNPGILNDFNWGNYKRQIASDVVDHLVVNPATHLGDLTKLCYELCKLTDFSHLKPLDDGPQKVERARNAVNQLKQLVEPHQDIKDEQDDIKHRQELRREETARERSRSPEAGVHQRPLHGVGKF
;
A
#
# COMPACT_ATOMS: atom_id res chain seq x y z
N MET A 1 -16.42 -0.46 -8.09
CA MET A 1 -16.09 -1.78 -8.69
C MET A 1 -14.59 -1.86 -8.84
N ALA A 2 -13.95 -2.70 -8.03
CA ALA A 2 -12.50 -2.89 -8.02
C ALA A 2 -12.06 -3.48 -9.37
N LYS A 3 -11.48 -2.64 -10.23
CA LYS A 3 -11.02 -3.03 -11.57
C LYS A 3 -9.84 -3.97 -11.42
N GLN A 4 -10.02 -5.22 -11.85
CA GLN A 4 -8.94 -6.21 -11.93
C GLN A 4 -7.84 -5.69 -12.86
N LEU A 5 -6.58 -5.96 -12.52
CA LEU A 5 -5.44 -5.65 -13.38
C LEU A 5 -5.61 -6.39 -14.71
N SER A 6 -5.42 -5.69 -15.83
CA SER A 6 -5.38 -6.32 -17.16
C SER A 6 -4.22 -7.33 -17.23
N PRO A 7 -4.31 -8.38 -18.07
CA PRO A 7 -3.24 -9.37 -18.21
C PRO A 7 -1.89 -8.74 -18.56
N ALA A 8 -1.88 -7.69 -19.39
CA ALA A 8 -0.67 -6.90 -19.67
C ALA A 8 -0.09 -6.24 -18.41
N GLY A 9 -0.93 -5.72 -17.52
CA GLY A 9 -0.50 -5.13 -16.25
C GLY A 9 0.09 -6.16 -15.29
N ILE A 10 -0.49 -7.37 -15.26
CA ILE A 10 0.05 -8.49 -14.47
C ILE A 10 1.44 -8.90 -14.98
N MET A 11 1.62 -9.01 -16.30
CA MET A 11 2.93 -9.31 -16.88
C MET A 11 3.95 -8.21 -16.61
N ALA A 12 3.55 -6.95 -16.75
CA ALA A 12 4.41 -5.80 -16.44
C ALA A 12 4.82 -5.78 -14.95
N LEU A 13 3.91 -6.12 -14.03
CA LEU A 13 4.21 -6.22 -12.60
C LEU A 13 5.27 -7.29 -12.32
N LYS A 14 5.13 -8.48 -12.92
CA LYS A 14 6.09 -9.58 -12.79
C LYS A 14 7.48 -9.18 -13.31
N GLU A 15 7.54 -8.56 -14.49
CA GLU A 15 8.81 -8.09 -15.06
C GLU A 15 9.44 -6.95 -14.25
N ALA A 16 8.63 -6.02 -13.71
CA ALA A 16 9.11 -4.94 -12.86
C ALA A 16 9.72 -5.47 -11.56
N LEU A 17 9.03 -6.35 -10.84
CA LEU A 17 9.56 -6.99 -9.61
C LEU A 17 10.89 -7.70 -9.87
N CYS A 18 10.97 -8.49 -10.95
CA CYS A 18 12.20 -9.20 -11.29
C CYS A 18 13.35 -8.26 -11.69
N SER A 19 13.05 -7.14 -12.36
CA SER A 19 14.07 -6.24 -12.89
C SER A 19 14.60 -5.28 -11.83
N VAL A 20 13.75 -4.83 -10.91
CA VAL A 20 14.10 -3.93 -9.81
C VAL A 20 14.85 -4.66 -8.69
N TYR A 21 14.42 -5.87 -8.33
CA TYR A 21 15.00 -6.63 -7.22
C TYR A 21 15.86 -7.78 -7.73
N TRP A 22 17.18 -7.56 -7.74
CA TRP A 22 18.14 -8.58 -8.17
C TRP A 22 18.32 -9.67 -7.11
N TYR A 23 18.37 -9.28 -5.84
CA TYR A 23 18.55 -10.18 -4.71
C TYR A 23 17.21 -10.67 -4.16
N LYS A 24 17.10 -11.97 -3.89
CA LYS A 24 15.89 -12.60 -3.34
C LYS A 24 15.51 -12.03 -1.97
N SER A 25 16.49 -11.67 -1.16
CA SER A 25 16.30 -11.06 0.16
C SER A 25 15.61 -9.71 0.06
N GLU A 26 16.02 -8.86 -0.89
CA GLU A 26 15.40 -7.55 -1.12
C GLU A 26 13.99 -7.68 -1.68
N LEU A 27 13.78 -8.60 -2.64
CA LEU A 27 12.44 -8.92 -3.13
C LEU A 27 11.52 -9.36 -1.99
N ARG A 28 11.99 -10.28 -1.12
CA ARG A 28 11.22 -10.74 0.04
C ARG A 28 10.88 -9.60 0.99
N GLY A 29 11.87 -8.76 1.33
CA GLY A 29 11.68 -7.62 2.22
C GLY A 29 10.64 -6.65 1.68
N PHE A 30 10.72 -6.31 0.39
CA PHE A 30 9.74 -5.45 -0.25
C PHE A 30 8.33 -6.05 -0.22
N LEU A 31 8.18 -7.34 -0.55
CA LEU A 31 6.89 -8.02 -0.50
C LEU A 31 6.33 -8.05 0.93
N GLN A 32 7.17 -8.26 1.95
CA GLN A 32 6.74 -8.25 3.35
C GLN A 32 6.16 -6.90 3.79
N LEU A 33 6.70 -5.79 3.27
CA LEU A 33 6.21 -4.44 3.58
C LEU A 33 4.95 -4.06 2.81
N CYS A 34 4.79 -4.61 1.60
CA CYS A 34 3.63 -4.33 0.77
C CYS A 34 2.40 -5.14 1.19
N LEU A 35 2.57 -6.43 1.48
CA LEU A 35 1.47 -7.34 1.76
C LEU A 35 0.86 -7.13 3.15
N SER A 36 -0.47 -7.13 3.23
CA SER A 36 -1.20 -7.02 4.50
C SER A 36 -1.02 -8.25 5.39
N ASN A 37 -0.88 -9.43 4.77
CA ASN A 37 -0.54 -10.67 5.47
C ASN A 37 0.80 -11.23 4.93
N PRO A 38 1.95 -10.86 5.54
CA PRO A 38 3.25 -11.33 5.09
C PRO A 38 3.47 -12.84 5.33
N GLY A 39 2.61 -13.50 6.12
CA GLY A 39 2.69 -14.94 6.38
C GLY A 39 2.59 -15.80 5.12
N ILE A 40 1.90 -15.31 4.08
CA ILE A 40 1.78 -16.03 2.80
C ILE A 40 3.15 -16.24 2.13
N LEU A 41 4.12 -15.38 2.40
CA LEU A 41 5.45 -15.48 1.80
C LEU A 41 6.24 -16.70 2.26
N ASN A 42 5.85 -17.32 3.38
CA ASN A 42 6.51 -18.52 3.90
C ASN A 42 6.11 -19.79 3.13
N ASP A 43 4.99 -19.77 2.41
CA ASP A 43 4.50 -20.90 1.63
C ASP A 43 5.29 -21.07 0.32
N PHE A 44 5.90 -19.99 -0.18
CA PHE A 44 6.66 -20.01 -1.42
C PHE A 44 8.07 -20.59 -1.25
N ASN A 45 8.51 -21.36 -2.24
CA ASN A 45 9.85 -21.90 -2.29
C ASN A 45 10.88 -20.85 -2.76
N TRP A 46 11.55 -20.21 -1.80
CA TRP A 46 12.64 -19.23 -2.05
C TRP A 46 13.92 -19.84 -2.64
N GLY A 47 14.02 -21.18 -2.72
CA GLY A 47 15.08 -21.88 -3.45
C GLY A 47 14.99 -21.69 -4.97
N ASN A 48 13.79 -21.44 -5.51
CA ASN A 48 13.56 -21.29 -6.95
C ASN A 48 14.25 -20.09 -7.60
N TYR A 49 14.22 -20.03 -8.93
CA TYR A 49 14.70 -18.86 -9.67
C TYR A 49 13.87 -17.61 -9.31
N LYS A 50 14.53 -16.45 -9.21
CA LYS A 50 13.89 -15.17 -8.82
C LYS A 50 12.64 -14.82 -9.64
N ARG A 51 12.70 -15.09 -10.96
CA ARG A 51 11.57 -14.87 -11.89
C ARG A 51 10.38 -15.73 -11.55
N GLN A 52 10.65 -16.98 -11.19
CA GLN A 52 9.62 -17.92 -10.81
C GLN A 52 8.95 -17.48 -9.51
N ILE A 53 9.74 -17.10 -8.49
CA ILE A 53 9.22 -16.59 -7.22
C ILE A 53 8.34 -15.36 -7.42
N ALA A 54 8.81 -14.37 -8.20
CA ALA A 54 8.02 -13.18 -8.50
C ALA A 54 6.71 -13.52 -9.23
N SER A 55 6.76 -14.44 -10.19
CA SER A 55 5.57 -14.92 -10.89
C SER A 55 4.60 -15.62 -9.95
N ASP A 56 5.05 -16.60 -9.18
CA ASP A 56 4.23 -17.37 -8.23
C ASP A 56 3.53 -16.47 -7.22
N VAL A 57 4.24 -15.49 -6.65
CA VAL A 57 3.64 -14.53 -5.71
C VAL A 57 2.55 -13.72 -6.39
N VAL A 58 2.82 -13.17 -7.58
CA VAL A 58 1.81 -12.38 -8.30
C VAL A 58 0.63 -13.24 -8.72
N ASP A 59 0.87 -14.46 -9.21
CA ASP A 59 -0.19 -15.41 -9.59
C ASP A 59 -1.07 -15.76 -8.40
N HIS A 60 -0.48 -16.03 -7.23
CA HIS A 60 -1.24 -16.29 -6.00
C HIS A 60 -2.15 -15.12 -5.62
N LEU A 61 -1.66 -13.88 -5.72
CA LEU A 61 -2.47 -12.69 -5.44
C LEU A 61 -3.58 -12.47 -6.48
N VAL A 62 -3.32 -12.82 -7.74
CA VAL A 62 -4.28 -12.70 -8.85
C VAL A 62 -5.36 -13.78 -8.79
N VAL A 63 -5.06 -14.98 -8.30
CA VAL A 63 -6.03 -16.09 -8.19
C VAL A 63 -7.22 -15.74 -7.29
N ASN A 64 -6.99 -14.98 -6.22
CA ASN A 64 -8.07 -14.51 -5.34
C ASN A 64 -8.08 -12.98 -5.20
N PRO A 65 -8.46 -12.26 -6.26
CA PRO A 65 -8.31 -10.82 -6.31
C PRO A 65 -9.27 -10.13 -5.32
N ALA A 66 -10.41 -10.73 -4.97
CA ALA A 66 -11.35 -10.15 -4.00
C ALA A 66 -10.70 -9.87 -2.63
N THR A 67 -9.77 -10.72 -2.22
CA THR A 67 -9.07 -10.61 -0.92
C THR A 67 -7.76 -9.83 -1.06
N HIS A 68 -7.08 -9.93 -2.21
CA HIS A 68 -5.72 -9.42 -2.41
C HIS A 68 -5.62 -8.20 -3.33
N LEU A 69 -6.73 -7.63 -3.79
CA LEU A 69 -6.72 -6.44 -4.66
C LEU A 69 -6.00 -5.25 -3.99
N GLY A 70 -6.19 -5.08 -2.68
CA GLY A 70 -5.51 -4.04 -1.90
C GLY A 70 -4.00 -4.19 -1.98
N ASP A 71 -3.51 -5.41 -1.75
CA ASP A 71 -2.10 -5.78 -1.80
C ASP A 71 -1.52 -5.60 -3.21
N LEU A 72 -2.21 -6.11 -4.24
CA LEU A 72 -1.82 -5.95 -5.65
C LEU A 72 -1.72 -4.49 -6.06
N THR A 73 -2.70 -3.67 -5.67
CA THR A 73 -2.67 -2.26 -6.03
C THR A 73 -1.55 -1.53 -5.31
N LYS A 74 -1.31 -1.87 -4.03
CA LYS A 74 -0.21 -1.31 -3.26
C LYS A 74 1.14 -1.67 -3.88
N LEU A 75 1.34 -2.93 -4.30
CA LEU A 75 2.55 -3.35 -5.01
C LEU A 75 2.80 -2.55 -6.29
N CYS A 76 1.77 -2.39 -7.13
CA CYS A 76 1.89 -1.60 -8.35
C CYS A 76 2.27 -0.14 -8.03
N TYR A 77 1.62 0.47 -7.04
CA TYR A 77 1.83 1.85 -6.68
C TYR A 77 3.23 2.09 -6.09
N GLU A 78 3.66 1.25 -5.16
CA GLU A 78 4.99 1.34 -4.56
C GLU A 78 6.10 1.14 -5.61
N LEU A 79 5.92 0.22 -6.56
CA LEU A 79 6.85 0.09 -7.70
C LEU A 79 6.84 1.32 -8.61
N CYS A 80 5.67 1.91 -8.88
CA CYS A 80 5.58 3.13 -9.68
C CYS A 80 6.24 4.33 -8.98
N LYS A 81 6.29 4.38 -7.66
CA LYS A 81 7.04 5.44 -6.94
C LYS A 81 8.55 5.34 -7.12
N LEU A 82 9.08 4.15 -7.45
CA LEU A 82 10.51 3.98 -7.64
C LEU A 82 10.99 4.77 -8.85
N THR A 83 11.98 5.63 -8.60
CA THR A 83 12.61 6.50 -9.61
C THR A 83 14.13 6.36 -9.62
N ASP A 84 14.71 5.99 -8.49
CA ASP A 84 16.11 5.60 -8.37
C ASP A 84 16.28 4.08 -8.47
N PHE A 85 17.24 3.67 -9.29
CA PHE A 85 17.64 2.28 -9.46
C PHE A 85 19.16 2.14 -9.29
N SER A 86 19.79 3.08 -8.58
CA SER A 86 21.25 3.15 -8.48
C SER A 86 21.85 1.95 -7.76
N HIS A 87 21.06 1.24 -6.95
CA HIS A 87 21.43 -0.04 -6.31
C HIS A 87 21.78 -1.15 -7.30
N LEU A 88 21.36 -1.05 -8.57
CA LEU A 88 21.70 -2.01 -9.62
C LEU A 88 23.02 -1.70 -10.34
N LYS A 89 23.51 -0.46 -10.27
CA LYS A 89 24.77 -0.03 -10.92
C LYS A 89 26.01 -0.84 -10.54
N PRO A 90 26.24 -1.23 -9.27
CA PRO A 90 27.44 -2.00 -8.89
C PRO A 90 27.40 -3.47 -9.32
N LEU A 91 26.28 -3.95 -9.87
CA LEU A 91 26.18 -5.31 -10.40
C LEU A 91 26.88 -5.43 -11.75
N ASP A 92 27.21 -6.66 -12.12
CA ASP A 92 27.60 -6.99 -13.49
C ASP A 92 26.49 -6.58 -14.48
N ASP A 93 26.82 -5.96 -15.61
CA ASP A 93 25.85 -5.30 -16.51
C ASP A 93 24.94 -4.27 -15.81
N GLY A 94 25.41 -3.62 -14.75
CA GLY A 94 24.65 -2.67 -13.95
C GLY A 94 23.90 -1.60 -14.76
N PRO A 95 24.53 -0.91 -15.73
CA PRO A 95 23.85 0.06 -16.60
C PRO A 95 22.66 -0.54 -17.35
N GLN A 96 22.83 -1.72 -17.96
CA GLN A 96 21.75 -2.40 -18.68
C GLN A 96 20.61 -2.81 -17.75
N LYS A 97 20.94 -3.24 -16.52
CA LYS A 97 19.94 -3.60 -15.49
C LYS A 97 19.15 -2.38 -15.02
N VAL A 98 19.81 -1.24 -14.82
CA VAL A 98 19.16 0.03 -14.50
C VAL A 98 18.18 0.43 -15.58
N GLU A 99 18.60 0.38 -16.85
CA GLU A 99 17.71 0.69 -17.98
C GLU A 99 16.53 -0.27 -18.06
N ARG A 100 16.77 -1.57 -17.88
CA ARG A 100 15.71 -2.58 -17.87
C ARG A 100 14.72 -2.35 -16.73
N ALA A 101 15.20 -2.09 -15.52
CA ALA A 101 14.35 -1.81 -14.35
C ALA A 101 13.51 -0.55 -14.59
N ARG A 102 14.14 0.52 -15.07
CA ARG A 102 13.45 1.77 -15.41
C ARG A 102 12.37 1.53 -16.47
N ASN A 103 12.68 0.79 -17.54
CA ASN A 103 11.73 0.52 -18.61
C ASN A 103 10.56 -0.35 -18.13
N ALA A 104 10.84 -1.40 -17.35
CA ALA A 104 9.79 -2.25 -16.78
C ALA A 104 8.85 -1.48 -15.84
N VAL A 105 9.40 -0.62 -14.97
CA VAL A 105 8.59 0.25 -14.10
C VAL A 105 7.79 1.26 -14.92
N ASN A 106 8.37 1.84 -15.97
CA ASN A 106 7.66 2.79 -16.82
C ASN A 106 6.53 2.14 -17.62
N GLN A 107 6.71 0.90 -18.09
CA GLN A 107 5.64 0.13 -18.70
C GLN A 107 4.52 -0.16 -17.71
N LEU A 108 4.86 -0.55 -16.48
CA LEU A 108 3.87 -0.74 -15.41
C LEU A 108 3.10 0.56 -15.15
N LYS A 109 3.79 1.70 -15.07
CA LYS A 109 3.18 3.03 -14.92
C LYS A 109 2.16 3.31 -16.02
N GLN A 110 2.54 3.18 -17.29
CA GLN A 110 1.65 3.42 -18.42
C GLN A 110 0.37 2.56 -18.38
N LEU A 111 0.45 1.36 -17.80
CA LEU A 111 -0.68 0.43 -17.67
C LEU A 111 -1.52 0.64 -16.39
N VAL A 112 -0.97 1.32 -15.38
CA VAL A 112 -1.60 1.53 -14.06
C VAL A 112 -2.06 2.99 -13.87
N GLU A 113 -1.34 3.98 -14.40
CA GLU A 113 -1.64 5.42 -14.37
C GLU A 113 -3.01 5.83 -14.96
N PRO A 114 -3.54 5.24 -16.05
CA PRO A 114 -4.92 5.54 -16.48
C PRO A 114 -5.99 5.11 -15.46
N HIS A 115 -5.59 4.55 -14.31
CA HIS A 115 -6.44 4.19 -13.18
C HIS A 115 -6.08 4.91 -11.87
N GLN A 116 -5.10 5.83 -11.86
CA GLN A 116 -4.57 6.49 -10.65
C GLN A 116 -5.34 7.74 -10.20
N ASP A 117 -5.99 8.48 -11.10
CA ASP A 117 -6.82 9.67 -10.77
C ASP A 117 -7.90 9.39 -9.71
N ILE A 118 -8.28 8.12 -9.49
CA ILE A 118 -9.40 7.73 -8.62
C ILE A 118 -8.93 7.42 -7.17
N LYS A 119 -7.62 7.26 -6.93
CA LYS A 119 -7.09 6.84 -5.63
C LYS A 119 -6.46 7.97 -4.81
N ASP A 120 -5.87 8.97 -5.45
CA ASP A 120 -5.32 10.14 -4.75
C ASP A 120 -6.41 10.85 -3.91
N GLU A 121 -7.63 10.90 -4.45
CA GLU A 121 -8.79 11.45 -3.74
C GLU A 121 -9.22 10.61 -2.53
N GLN A 122 -9.07 9.28 -2.56
CA GLN A 122 -9.50 8.41 -1.44
C GLN A 122 -8.53 8.38 -0.26
N ASP A 123 -7.22 8.49 -0.50
CA ASP A 123 -6.23 8.52 0.58
C ASP A 123 -6.21 9.89 1.30
N ASP A 124 -6.38 10.98 0.54
CA ASP A 124 -6.56 12.32 1.12
C ASP A 124 -7.84 12.40 1.98
N ILE A 125 -8.96 11.82 1.55
CA ILE A 125 -10.20 11.79 2.35
C ILE A 125 -10.00 11.04 3.67
N LYS A 126 -9.25 9.93 3.67
CA LYS A 126 -8.98 9.15 4.89
C LYS A 126 -8.06 9.91 5.85
N HIS A 127 -6.99 10.50 5.33
CA HIS A 127 -6.07 11.32 6.13
C HIS A 127 -6.78 12.54 6.74
N ARG A 128 -7.65 13.20 5.96
CA ARG A 128 -8.45 14.35 6.41
C ARG A 128 -9.52 13.97 7.44
N GLN A 129 -10.05 12.74 7.41
CA GLN A 129 -10.98 12.23 8.43
C GLN A 129 -10.28 11.85 9.73
N GLU A 130 -9.07 11.30 9.68
CA GLU A 130 -8.28 10.94 10.86
C GLU A 130 -7.87 12.19 11.65
N LEU A 131 -7.41 13.24 10.95
CA LEU A 131 -7.09 14.54 11.57
C LEU A 131 -8.30 15.19 12.26
N ARG A 132 -9.51 15.14 11.65
CA ARG A 132 -10.73 15.68 12.29
C ARG A 132 -11.18 14.87 13.51
N ARG A 133 -10.99 13.55 13.50
CA ARG A 133 -11.29 12.68 14.65
C ARG A 133 -10.33 12.93 15.81
N GLU A 134 -9.04 13.13 15.53
CA GLU A 134 -8.06 13.49 16.55
C GLU A 134 -8.34 14.87 17.17
N GLU A 135 -8.72 15.86 16.36
CA GLU A 135 -9.03 17.21 16.84
C GLU A 135 -10.25 17.24 17.78
N THR A 136 -11.34 16.55 17.39
CA THR A 136 -12.55 16.43 18.23
C THR A 136 -12.34 15.60 19.50
N ALA A 137 -11.44 14.61 19.50
CA ALA A 137 -11.08 13.85 20.69
C ALA A 137 -10.23 14.69 21.67
N ARG A 138 -9.32 15.52 21.16
CA ARG A 138 -8.52 16.46 21.95
C ARG A 138 -9.37 17.55 22.59
N GLU A 139 -10.36 18.08 21.87
CA GLU A 139 -11.27 19.11 22.39
C GLU A 139 -12.18 18.58 23.52
N ARG A 140 -12.71 17.37 23.39
CA ARG A 140 -13.47 16.67 24.45
C ARG A 140 -12.67 16.39 25.72
N SER A 141 -11.38 16.15 25.59
CA SER A 141 -10.49 15.86 26.72
C SER A 141 -10.05 17.14 27.47
N ARG A 142 -10.28 18.32 26.87
CA ARG A 142 -9.92 19.63 27.45
C ARG A 142 -11.04 20.25 28.30
N SER A 143 -12.22 19.61 28.38
CA SER A 143 -13.33 20.06 29.22
C SER A 143 -13.87 18.96 30.15
N PRO A 144 -13.19 18.69 31.27
CA PRO A 144 -13.86 18.38 32.52
C PRO A 144 -13.71 19.62 33.41
N GLU A 145 -14.84 20.21 33.86
CA GLU A 145 -15.00 21.10 35.05
C GLU A 145 -16.03 22.20 34.75
N ALA A 146 -17.31 21.84 34.83
CA ALA A 146 -18.35 22.73 35.35
C ALA A 146 -19.35 21.85 36.08
N GLY A 147 -19.00 21.57 37.34
CA GLY A 147 -19.72 20.68 38.23
C GLY A 147 -21.15 21.14 38.51
N VAL A 148 -22.05 20.16 38.48
CA VAL A 148 -23.06 19.83 39.50
C VAL A 148 -23.29 20.94 40.56
N HIS A 149 -24.47 21.55 40.53
CA HIS A 149 -25.14 21.95 41.76
C HIS A 149 -26.61 21.47 41.77
N GLN A 150 -26.81 20.40 42.54
CA GLN A 150 -28.08 19.90 43.06
C GLN A 150 -28.40 20.76 44.30
N ARG A 151 -29.62 21.22 44.63
CA ARG A 151 -30.90 20.53 44.77
C ARG A 151 -32.06 21.55 44.83
N PRO A 152 -33.30 21.10 44.57
CA PRO A 152 -34.54 21.85 44.85
C PRO A 152 -35.05 21.54 46.26
N LEU A 153 -35.64 22.49 47.01
CA LEU A 153 -36.70 22.23 48.00
C LEU A 153 -37.47 23.52 48.39
N HIS A 154 -38.78 23.49 48.09
CA HIS A 154 -39.95 23.98 48.86
C HIS A 154 -39.87 25.23 49.75
N GLY A 155 -40.86 26.12 49.64
CA GLY A 155 -41.23 27.02 50.75
C GLY A 155 -42.16 28.20 50.45
N VAL A 156 -43.46 27.90 50.31
CA VAL A 156 -44.63 28.63 50.88
C VAL A 156 -44.59 30.18 50.98
N GLY A 157 -45.44 30.83 50.17
CA GLY A 157 -46.45 31.83 50.56
C GLY A 157 -46.07 33.08 51.36
N LYS A 158 -46.53 34.25 50.90
CA LYS A 158 -47.72 34.98 51.42
C LYS A 158 -47.76 36.41 50.87
N PHE A 159 -48.98 36.80 50.48
CA PHE A 159 -49.63 38.12 50.42
C PHE A 159 -48.84 39.35 49.96
#